data_AF-A0A432EWU5-F1
#
_entry.id   AF-A0A432EWU5-F1
#
_cell.length_a   1.000
_cell.length_b   1.000
_cell.length_c   1.000
_cell.angle_alpha   90.00
_cell.angle_beta   90.00
_cell.angle_gamma   90.00
#
_symmetry.space_group_name_H-M   'P 1'
#
loop_
_entity.id
_entity.type
_entity.pdbx_description
1 polymer ?
#
loop_
_entity_poly.entity_id
_entity_poly.type
_entity_poly.pdbx_seq_one_letter_code
_entity_poly.pdbx_strand_id
1 'polypeptide(L)'
;MVDWFDGSATTPEDERQQIRQAIGWMEVVVSRYTPTHLDKGMNLEKRPVDMTGQMDCIDESINTTTYLALFGQQGHLRWHRVIDRAYRGSMLDAHWAAQVEQVDNGVNYVVDSWFQDNGMLPYIAESIEWGDLQWRTFRPRKDN
;
A
#
# COMPACT_ATOMS: atom_id res chain seq x y z
N MET A 1 -8.63 21.26 7.05
CA MET A 1 -7.72 20.15 7.40
C MET A 1 -8.56 18.91 7.39
N VAL A 2 -8.11 17.86 6.72
CA VAL A 2 -8.76 16.56 6.85
C VAL A 2 -7.85 15.75 7.77
N ASP A 3 -8.48 15.05 8.70
CA ASP A 3 -7.91 14.73 9.99
C ASP A 3 -8.02 13.20 10.15
N TRP A 4 -7.11 12.47 9.48
CA TRP A 4 -7.14 11.00 9.26
C TRP A 4 -6.70 10.19 10.47
N PHE A 5 -5.97 10.87 11.35
CA PHE A 5 -5.64 10.43 12.69
C PHE A 5 -6.46 11.23 13.73
N ASP A 6 -7.57 11.86 13.32
CA ASP A 6 -8.50 12.49 14.25
C ASP A 6 -9.22 11.42 15.04
N GLY A 7 -8.94 11.41 16.33
CA GLY A 7 -9.12 10.22 17.13
C GLY A 7 -7.97 9.25 16.94
N SER A 8 -7.26 9.04 18.05
CA SER A 8 -6.23 8.02 18.13
C SER A 8 -6.81 6.63 17.89
N ALA A 9 -6.25 5.86 16.95
CA ALA A 9 -6.65 4.46 16.75
C ALA A 9 -6.71 3.70 18.08
N THR A 10 -7.86 3.11 18.36
CA THR A 10 -8.14 2.40 19.62
C THR A 10 -7.85 0.91 19.53
N THR A 11 -7.73 0.37 18.32
CA THR A 11 -7.42 -1.04 18.04
C THR A 11 -6.41 -1.15 16.88
N PRO A 12 -5.68 -2.27 16.76
CA PRO A 12 -4.88 -2.56 15.57
C PRO A 12 -5.69 -2.49 14.27
N GLU A 13 -6.92 -3.00 14.29
CA GLU A 13 -7.83 -2.98 13.14
C GLU A 13 -8.15 -1.54 12.70
N ASP A 14 -8.45 -0.65 13.65
CA ASP A 14 -8.70 0.77 13.39
C ASP A 14 -7.47 1.42 12.76
N GLU A 15 -6.28 1.14 13.30
CA GLU A 15 -5.04 1.71 12.79
C GLU A 15 -4.77 1.24 11.35
N ARG A 16 -5.04 -0.03 11.02
CA ARG A 16 -4.97 -0.50 9.63
C ARG A 16 -5.92 0.26 8.72
N GLN A 17 -7.15 0.59 9.15
CA GLN A 17 -8.05 1.42 8.34
C GLN A 17 -7.55 2.86 8.19
N GLN A 18 -6.99 3.45 9.25
CA GLN A 18 -6.37 4.78 9.20
C GLN A 18 -5.16 4.80 8.25
N ILE A 19 -4.31 3.76 8.28
CA ILE A 19 -3.21 3.58 7.33
C ILE A 19 -3.72 3.57 5.89
N ARG A 20 -4.79 2.80 5.59
CA ARG A 20 -5.36 2.76 4.22
C ARG A 20 -5.76 4.15 3.73
N GLN A 21 -6.48 4.89 4.56
CA GLN A 21 -6.95 6.23 4.21
C GLN A 21 -5.77 7.21 4.04
N ALA A 22 -4.80 7.16 4.95
CA ALA A 22 -3.63 8.03 4.93
C ALA A 22 -2.76 7.79 3.69
N ILE A 23 -2.54 6.54 3.28
CA ILE A 23 -1.77 6.21 2.07
C ILE A 23 -2.48 6.70 0.81
N GLY A 24 -3.76 6.36 0.61
CA GLY A 24 -4.51 6.85 -0.56
C GLY A 24 -4.55 8.37 -0.62
N TRP A 25 -4.66 9.05 0.53
CA TRP A 25 -4.56 10.51 0.56
C TRP A 25 -3.18 11.04 0.20
N MET A 26 -2.10 10.42 0.71
CA MET A 26 -0.74 10.83 0.37
C MET A 26 -0.48 10.73 -1.13
N GLU A 27 -0.98 9.68 -1.78
CA GLU A 27 -0.94 9.56 -3.24
C GLU A 27 -1.67 10.71 -3.95
N VAL A 28 -2.88 11.10 -3.50
CA VAL A 28 -3.62 12.26 -4.03
C VAL A 28 -2.88 13.58 -3.80
N VAL A 29 -2.18 13.73 -2.66
CA VAL A 29 -1.42 14.94 -2.36
C VAL A 29 -0.20 15.04 -3.25
N VAL A 30 0.58 13.96 -3.34
CA VAL A 30 1.82 13.91 -4.13
C VAL A 30 1.53 14.04 -5.62
N SER A 31 0.43 13.47 -6.11
CA SER A 31 0.03 13.53 -7.52
C SER A 31 -0.36 14.92 -8.02
N ARG A 32 -0.47 15.91 -7.13
CA ARG A 32 -0.58 17.34 -7.51
C ARG A 32 0.74 17.95 -7.95
N TYR A 33 1.85 17.30 -7.58
CA TYR A 33 3.22 17.77 -7.84
C TYR A 33 4.00 16.84 -8.77
N THR A 34 3.43 15.69 -9.12
CA THR A 34 4.01 14.68 -10.00
C THR A 34 2.96 14.24 -11.05
N PRO A 35 3.37 13.60 -12.15
CA PRO A 35 2.41 13.04 -13.10
C PRO A 35 1.67 11.78 -12.59
N THR A 36 1.87 11.36 -11.33
CA THR A 36 1.33 10.08 -10.81
C THR A 36 -0.19 10.05 -10.69
N HIS A 37 -0.90 11.17 -10.91
CA HIS A 37 -2.36 11.17 -11.06
C HIS A 37 -2.83 10.36 -12.28
N LEU A 38 -1.91 10.05 -13.21
CA LEU A 38 -2.15 9.20 -14.36
C LEU A 38 -1.91 7.70 -14.07
N ASP A 39 -1.37 7.38 -12.90
CA ASP A 39 -1.04 6.02 -12.54
C ASP A 39 -2.28 5.12 -12.49
N LYS A 40 -2.13 3.93 -13.07
CA LYS A 40 -3.17 2.91 -13.15
C LYS A 40 -2.79 1.69 -12.35
N GLY A 41 -3.80 1.16 -11.66
CA GLY A 41 -3.65 -0.04 -10.85
C GLY A 41 -3.24 -1.24 -11.69
N MET A 42 -2.32 -2.01 -11.11
CA MET A 42 -1.57 -3.07 -11.72
C MET A 42 -0.70 -2.57 -12.87
N ASN A 43 0.56 -2.98 -12.83
CA ASN A 43 1.32 -3.04 -14.05
C ASN A 43 0.79 -4.14 -14.94
N LEU A 44 0.60 -3.76 -16.19
CA LEU A 44 0.74 -4.66 -17.32
C LEU A 44 2.18 -5.21 -17.30
N GLU A 45 2.60 -6.04 -16.34
CA GLU A 45 3.99 -6.54 -16.24
C GLU A 45 4.44 -7.27 -17.53
N LYS A 46 3.49 -7.73 -18.34
CA LYS A 46 3.71 -8.31 -19.67
C LYS A 46 3.77 -7.28 -20.81
N ARG A 47 3.41 -6.03 -20.55
CA ARG A 47 3.37 -4.87 -21.45
C ARG A 47 3.56 -3.57 -20.65
N PRO A 48 4.73 -3.32 -20.06
CA PRO A 48 5.01 -2.05 -19.40
C PRO A 48 4.68 -0.94 -20.41
N VAL A 49 3.64 -0.17 -20.11
CA VAL A 49 3.30 0.97 -20.94
C VAL A 49 4.15 2.08 -20.37
N ASP A 50 5.16 2.49 -21.14
CA ASP A 50 5.94 3.68 -20.85
C ASP A 50 5.01 4.88 -20.98
N MET A 51 4.28 5.15 -19.89
CA MET A 51 3.32 6.23 -19.74
C MET A 51 3.85 7.13 -18.65
N THR A 52 3.93 8.42 -18.96
CA THR A 52 4.27 9.44 -17.98
C THR A 52 3.38 9.31 -16.75
N GLY A 53 4.00 9.05 -15.60
CA GLY A 53 3.32 8.95 -14.31
C GLY A 53 2.91 7.54 -13.86
N GLN A 54 3.03 6.51 -14.71
CA GLN A 54 2.80 5.12 -14.30
C GLN A 54 3.90 4.65 -13.33
N MET A 55 3.52 3.96 -12.26
CA MET A 55 4.40 3.39 -11.25
C MET A 55 4.37 1.87 -11.30
N ASP A 56 5.52 1.24 -10.99
CA ASP A 56 5.60 -0.20 -10.79
C ASP A 56 5.47 -0.63 -9.32
N CYS A 57 5.46 -1.94 -9.07
CA CYS A 57 5.36 -2.45 -7.69
C CYS A 57 6.55 -2.03 -6.81
N ILE A 58 7.70 -1.76 -7.42
CA ILE A 58 8.89 -1.29 -6.70
C ILE A 58 8.69 0.16 -6.31
N ASP A 59 8.27 1.03 -7.23
CA ASP A 59 7.97 2.44 -6.97
C ASP A 59 6.87 2.59 -5.89
N GLU A 60 5.77 1.86 -6.06
CA GLU A 60 4.63 1.87 -5.14
C GLU A 60 5.02 1.43 -3.72
N SER A 61 5.79 0.34 -3.63
CA SER A 61 6.25 -0.16 -2.33
C SER A 61 7.25 0.78 -1.67
N ILE A 62 8.11 1.47 -2.42
CA ILE A 62 9.02 2.49 -1.87
C ILE A 62 8.24 3.70 -1.35
N ASN A 63 7.31 4.22 -2.15
CA ASN A 63 6.50 5.38 -1.77
C ASN A 63 5.66 5.09 -0.52
N THR A 64 4.96 3.95 -0.50
CA THR A 64 4.16 3.54 0.64
C THR A 64 5.01 3.33 1.89
N THR A 65 6.17 2.66 1.80
CA THR A 65 7.10 2.53 2.93
C THR A 65 7.58 3.90 3.44
N THR A 66 7.84 4.85 2.53
CA THR A 66 8.25 6.21 2.89
C THR A 66 7.15 6.94 3.67
N TYR A 67 5.90 6.88 3.21
CA TYR A 67 4.77 7.50 3.91
C TYR A 67 4.55 6.87 5.29
N LEU A 68 4.57 5.54 5.38
CA LEU A 68 4.45 4.82 6.65
C LEU A 68 5.55 5.22 7.63
N ALA A 69 6.80 5.34 7.17
CA ALA A 69 7.91 5.77 8.00
C ALA A 69 7.71 7.19 8.54
N LEU A 70 7.19 8.12 7.72
CA LEU A 70 6.83 9.47 8.16
C LEU A 70 5.72 9.45 9.22
N PHE A 71 4.68 8.64 9.04
CA PHE A 71 3.62 8.49 10.04
C PHE A 71 4.17 7.93 11.36
N GLY A 72 5.04 6.93 11.30
CA GLY A 72 5.71 6.38 12.48
C GLY A 72 6.57 7.42 13.21
N GLN A 73 7.38 8.21 12.47
CA GLN A 73 8.21 9.27 13.04
C GLN A 73 7.39 10.38 13.72
N GLN A 74 6.17 10.63 13.24
CA GLN A 74 5.24 11.61 13.82
C GLN A 74 4.38 11.05 14.96
N GLY A 75 4.56 9.77 15.33
CA GLY A 75 3.80 9.14 16.41
C GLY A 75 2.37 8.75 16.04
N HIS A 76 2.06 8.65 14.74
CA HIS A 76 0.73 8.27 14.25
C HIS A 76 0.52 6.75 14.19
N LEU A 77 1.57 5.95 14.34
CA LEU A 77 1.50 4.48 14.42
C LEU A 77 1.78 4.03 15.87
N ARG A 78 0.77 3.48 16.53
CA ARG A 78 0.82 2.95 17.91
C ARG A 78 0.75 1.43 17.95
N TRP A 79 -0.04 0.83 17.07
CA TRP A 79 -0.30 -0.59 17.05
C TRP A 79 0.62 -1.34 16.09
N HIS A 80 1.23 -0.63 15.13
CA HIS A 80 2.13 -1.20 14.15
C HIS A 80 3.45 -0.44 14.08
N ARG A 81 4.51 -1.14 13.66
CA ARG A 81 5.79 -0.55 13.29
C ARG A 81 6.13 -0.90 11.84
N VAL A 82 6.77 0.03 11.16
CA VAL A 82 7.23 -0.20 9.77
C VAL A 82 8.41 -1.16 9.80
N ILE A 83 8.38 -2.17 8.92
CA ILE A 83 9.47 -3.14 8.75
C ILE A 83 9.88 -3.19 7.27
N ASP A 84 10.85 -4.05 6.96
CA ASP A 84 11.32 -4.23 5.58
C ASP A 84 10.16 -4.62 4.64
N ARG A 85 10.23 -4.16 3.39
CA ARG A 85 9.22 -4.46 2.37
C ARG A 85 9.06 -5.97 2.17
N ALA A 86 7.83 -6.40 1.95
CA ALA A 86 7.53 -7.77 1.58
C ALA A 86 7.90 -8.02 0.13
N TYR A 87 8.40 -9.23 -0.14
CA TYR A 87 8.64 -9.75 -1.49
C TYR A 87 7.93 -11.09 -1.64
N ARG A 88 7.18 -11.27 -2.73
CA ARG A 88 6.80 -12.61 -3.21
C ARG A 88 7.38 -12.83 -4.59
N GLY A 89 7.92 -14.01 -4.82
CA GLY A 89 8.45 -14.41 -6.12
C GLY A 89 7.89 -15.75 -6.56
N SER A 90 7.20 -15.75 -7.70
CA SER A 90 7.07 -16.93 -8.56
C SER A 90 7.82 -16.68 -9.87
N MET A 91 8.15 -17.72 -10.65
CA MET A 91 8.89 -17.62 -11.93
C MET A 91 8.32 -16.59 -12.92
N LEU A 92 7.09 -16.08 -12.72
CA LEU A 92 6.39 -15.14 -13.59
C LEU A 92 5.63 -14.01 -12.86
N ASP A 93 5.83 -13.82 -11.54
CA ASP A 93 5.04 -12.89 -10.71
C ASP A 93 5.89 -12.47 -9.49
N ALA A 94 6.85 -11.58 -9.73
CA ALA A 94 7.73 -11.02 -8.71
C ALA A 94 7.15 -9.68 -8.26
N HIS A 95 6.68 -9.61 -7.02
CA HIS A 95 5.92 -8.47 -6.53
C HIS A 95 6.46 -7.96 -5.19
N TRP A 96 6.49 -6.64 -5.05
CA TRP A 96 6.93 -5.93 -3.84
C TRP A 96 5.78 -5.14 -3.24
N ALA A 97 5.69 -5.13 -1.91
CA ALA A 97 4.72 -4.31 -1.18
C ALA A 97 5.37 -3.74 0.09
N ALA A 98 4.86 -2.61 0.58
CA ALA A 98 5.23 -2.12 1.90
C ALA A 98 4.69 -3.07 2.98
N GLN A 99 5.28 -3.03 4.17
CA GLN A 99 4.90 -3.93 5.26
C GLN A 99 4.96 -3.21 6.61
N VAL A 100 4.01 -3.56 7.48
CA VAL A 100 3.98 -3.17 8.88
C VAL A 100 3.80 -4.39 9.76
N GLU A 101 4.43 -4.42 10.91
CA GLU A 101 4.28 -5.48 11.92
C GLU A 101 3.41 -4.97 13.07
N GLN A 102 2.40 -5.75 13.44
CA GLN A 102 1.58 -5.48 14.62
C GLN A 102 2.40 -5.77 15.89
N VAL A 103 2.47 -4.79 16.79
CA VAL A 103 3.45 -4.76 17.89
C VAL A 103 3.15 -5.78 18.99
N ASP A 104 1.88 -6.12 19.24
CA ASP A 104 1.46 -7.00 20.33
C ASP A 104 1.62 -8.50 20.03
N ASN A 105 1.52 -8.90 18.76
CA ASN A 105 1.52 -10.30 18.34
C ASN A 105 2.54 -10.64 17.24
N GLY A 106 3.24 -9.67 16.66
CA GLY A 106 4.24 -9.88 15.61
C GLY A 106 3.66 -10.28 14.25
N VAL A 107 2.36 -10.12 14.03
CA VAL A 107 1.74 -10.42 12.74
C VAL A 107 2.10 -9.32 11.74
N ASN A 108 2.64 -9.74 10.59
CA ASN A 108 3.02 -8.82 9.53
C ASN A 108 1.86 -8.61 8.57
N TYR A 109 1.56 -7.36 8.27
CA TYR A 109 0.57 -6.94 7.29
C TYR A 109 1.26 -6.22 6.12
N VAL A 110 0.94 -6.64 4.90
CA VAL A 110 1.32 -5.86 3.71
C VAL A 110 0.42 -4.64 3.57
N VAL A 111 0.97 -3.56 3.02
CA VAL A 111 0.24 -2.37 2.58
C VAL A 111 0.59 -2.17 1.11
N ASP A 112 -0.35 -2.51 0.24
CA ASP A 112 -0.10 -2.66 -1.20
C ASP A 112 -1.02 -1.73 -2.00
N SER A 113 -0.47 -0.58 -2.40
CA SER A 113 -1.15 0.46 -3.21
C SER A 113 -1.25 0.08 -4.68
N TRP A 114 -0.41 -0.84 -5.16
CA TRP A 114 -0.22 -1.12 -6.59
C TRP A 114 -1.46 -1.66 -7.31
N PHE A 115 -2.41 -2.31 -6.62
CA PHE A 115 -3.55 -2.96 -7.29
C PHE A 115 -4.61 -2.00 -7.84
N GLN A 116 -4.62 -0.73 -7.42
CA GLN A 116 -5.66 0.23 -7.75
C GLN A 116 -5.06 1.50 -8.37
N ASP A 117 -5.89 2.30 -9.04
CA ASP A 117 -5.47 3.59 -9.58
C ASP A 117 -5.02 4.54 -8.45
N ASN A 118 -4.20 5.54 -8.79
CA ASN A 118 -3.70 6.54 -7.86
C ASN A 118 -4.77 7.10 -6.92
N GLY A 119 -4.46 7.12 -5.63
CA GLY A 119 -5.29 7.73 -4.60
C GLY A 119 -6.42 6.84 -4.07
N MET A 120 -6.57 5.64 -4.63
CA MET A 120 -7.49 4.64 -4.11
C MET A 120 -6.92 4.01 -2.83
N LEU A 121 -7.80 3.40 -2.02
CA LEU A 121 -7.37 2.77 -0.78
C LEU A 121 -6.50 1.55 -1.09
N PRO A 122 -5.28 1.45 -0.51
CA PRO A 122 -4.42 0.30 -0.71
C PRO A 122 -5.07 -0.96 -0.13
N TYR A 123 -4.58 -2.10 -0.60
CA TYR A 123 -4.89 -3.39 -0.02
C TYR A 123 -4.06 -3.60 1.26
N ILE A 124 -4.69 -4.13 2.31
CA ILE A 124 -3.99 -4.58 3.51
C ILE A 124 -4.45 -5.99 3.84
N ALA A 125 -3.49 -6.89 4.03
CA ALA A 125 -3.71 -8.28 4.41
C ALA A 125 -2.51 -8.83 5.18
N GLU A 126 -2.71 -9.96 5.85
CA GLU A 126 -1.59 -10.67 6.45
C GLU A 126 -0.60 -11.10 5.38
N SER A 127 0.69 -10.95 5.69
CA SER A 127 1.76 -11.17 4.73
C SER A 127 1.86 -12.65 4.30
N ILE A 128 1.45 -13.56 5.19
CA ILE A 128 1.36 -14.99 4.89
C ILE A 128 0.28 -15.26 3.82
N GLU A 129 -0.89 -14.66 3.97
CA GLU A 129 -1.99 -14.80 3.00
C GLU A 129 -1.66 -14.12 1.67
N TRP A 130 -1.04 -12.94 1.72
CA TRP A 130 -0.62 -12.20 0.53
C TRP A 130 0.45 -12.95 -0.29
N GLY A 131 1.35 -13.67 0.37
CA GLY A 131 2.34 -14.53 -0.28
C GLY A 131 1.71 -15.68 -1.09
N ASP A 132 0.55 -16.16 -0.65
CA ASP A 132 -0.20 -17.26 -1.26
C ASP A 132 -1.20 -16.82 -2.36
N LEU A 133 -1.37 -15.50 -2.57
CA LEU A 133 -2.21 -14.97 -3.64
C LEU A 133 -1.57 -15.26 -5.01
N GLN A 134 -1.87 -16.44 -5.55
CA GLN A 134 -1.65 -16.73 -6.96
C GLN A 134 -2.52 -15.78 -7.79
N TRP A 135 -1.95 -15.09 -8.78
CA TRP A 135 -2.57 -14.16 -9.75
C TRP A 135 -4.02 -14.45 -10.24
N ARG A 136 -4.55 -15.67 -10.03
CA ARG A 136 -5.91 -16.08 -10.37
C ARG A 136 -7.00 -15.65 -9.39
N THR A 137 -6.67 -15.34 -8.13
CA THR A 137 -7.68 -15.04 -7.09
C THR A 137 -8.04 -13.56 -7.00
N PHE A 138 -7.15 -12.65 -7.44
CA PHE A 138 -7.43 -11.21 -7.48
C PHE A 138 -7.86 -10.76 -8.87
N ARG A 139 -9.17 -10.80 -9.12
CA ARG A 139 -9.81 -9.97 -10.14
C ARG A 139 -10.71 -9.00 -9.37
N PRO A 140 -10.27 -7.75 -9.08
CA PRO A 140 -11.16 -6.80 -8.47
C PRO A 140 -12.39 -6.70 -9.38
N ARG A 141 -13.59 -6.96 -8.84
CA ARG A 141 -14.79 -6.53 -9.52
C ARG A 141 -14.66 -5.01 -9.58
N LYS A 142 -14.58 -4.47 -10.79
CA LYS A 142 -14.87 -3.07 -11.02
C LYS A 142 -16.36 -2.95 -10.77
N ASP A 143 -16.72 -2.69 -9.52
CA ASP A 143 -18.09 -2.36 -9.17
C ASP A 143 -18.39 -1.04 -9.89
N ASN A 144 -19.40 -1.10 -10.75
CA ASN A 144 -19.74 -0.14 -11.79
C ASN A 144 -20.73 0.91 -11.30
#